data_AF-A0A2V9J2L7-F1
#
_entry.id   AF-A0A2V9J2L7-F1
#
_cell.length_a   1.000
_cell.length_b   1.000
_cell.length_c   1.000
_cell.angle_alpha   90.00
_cell.angle_beta   90.00
_cell.angle_gamma   90.00
#
_symmetry.space_group_name_H-M   'P 1'
#
loop_
_entity.id
_entity.type
_entity.pdbx_description
1 polymer ?
#
loop_
_entity_poly.entity_id
_entity_poly.type
_entity_poly.pdbx_seq_one_letter_code
_entity_poly.pdbx_strand_id
1 'polypeptide(L)'
;VNILRDLQSDARRGRVYLPQEDLERFGVRPEDLLAGRSTDAFIELMQFECDRARHYFDRARQALPAEERRSMVAAEIMAATYWRLLGAIRQRNYNVFGTRVRLARPLKFWIALSVYLAVYLGRDWRGRD
;
A
#
# COMPACT_ATOMS: atom_id res chain seq x y z
N VAL A 1 2.65 -2.21 -2.69
CA VAL A 1 2.35 -2.08 -1.23
C VAL A 1 3.17 -3.01 -0.36
N ASN A 2 3.26 -4.32 -0.63
CA ASN A 2 4.07 -5.23 0.21
C ASN A 2 5.55 -4.80 0.28
N ILE A 3 6.16 -4.45 -0.86
CA ILE A 3 7.52 -3.88 -0.94
C ILE A 3 7.69 -2.72 0.05
N LEU A 4 6.79 -1.74 0.04
CA LEU A 4 6.86 -0.55 0.90
C LEU A 4 6.71 -0.89 2.39
N ARG A 5 5.74 -1.73 2.76
CA ARG A 5 5.53 -2.13 4.16
C ARG A 5 6.69 -2.98 4.70
N ASP A 6 7.27 -3.80 3.84
CA ASP A 6 8.23 -4.85 4.23
C ASP A 6 9.69 -4.40 4.03
N LEU A 7 9.91 -3.16 3.58
CA LEU A 7 11.21 -2.57 3.28
C LEU A 7 12.26 -2.82 4.36
N GLN A 8 11.96 -2.60 5.65
CA GLN A 8 12.96 -2.86 6.70
C GLN A 8 13.30 -4.34 6.86
N SER A 9 12.31 -5.23 6.73
CA SER A 9 12.53 -6.68 6.78
C SER A 9 13.44 -7.12 5.64
N ASP A 10 13.20 -6.59 4.45
CA ASP A 10 13.97 -6.89 3.25
C ASP A 10 15.38 -6.31 3.34
N ALA A 11 15.51 -5.06 3.82
CA ALA A 11 16.78 -4.39 4.08
C ALA A 11 17.68 -5.17 5.06
N ARG A 12 17.11 -5.70 6.15
CA ARG A 12 17.84 -6.57 7.11
C ARG A 12 18.36 -7.86 6.48
N ARG A 13 17.81 -8.26 5.34
CA ARG A 13 18.25 -9.43 4.56
C ARG A 13 19.16 -9.03 3.39
N GLY A 14 19.60 -7.77 3.34
CA GLY A 14 20.42 -7.23 2.27
C GLY A 14 19.68 -7.02 0.96
N ARG A 15 18.35 -6.84 0.99
CA ARG A 15 17.51 -6.74 -0.22
C ARG A 15 16.81 -5.39 -0.31
N VAL A 16 16.81 -4.82 -1.52
CA VAL A 16 16.05 -3.61 -1.88
C VAL A 16 15.25 -3.93 -3.13
N TYR A 17 13.93 -3.72 -3.07
CA TYR A 17 12.99 -4.03 -4.16
C TYR A 17 12.34 -2.77 -4.76
N LEU A 18 12.73 -1.58 -4.30
CA LEU A 18 12.30 -0.32 -4.91
C LEU A 18 13.00 -0.17 -6.27
N PRO A 19 12.31 0.35 -7.31
CA PRO A 19 12.92 0.51 -8.62
C PRO A 19 14.13 1.45 -8.57
N GLN A 20 15.20 1.04 -9.26
CA GLN A 20 16.44 1.80 -9.27
C GLN A 20 16.26 3.21 -9.85
N GLU A 21 15.46 3.36 -10.91
CA GLU A 21 15.11 4.65 -11.51
C GLU A 21 14.48 5.62 -10.51
N ASP A 22 13.67 5.12 -9.56
CA ASP A 22 13.05 5.95 -8.53
C ASP A 22 14.05 6.29 -7.43
N LEU A 23 14.93 5.36 -7.05
CA LEU A 23 16.04 5.65 -6.14
C LEU A 23 16.93 6.78 -6.68
N GLU A 24 17.30 6.70 -7.96
CA GLU A 24 18.11 7.72 -8.64
C GLU A 24 17.35 9.05 -8.73
N ARG A 25 16.07 9.03 -9.13
CA ARG A 25 15.23 10.22 -9.27
C ARG A 25 15.12 11.03 -7.97
N PHE A 26 15.00 10.35 -6.84
CA PHE A 26 14.87 11.00 -5.53
C PHE A 26 16.21 11.14 -4.78
N GLY A 27 17.33 10.68 -5.36
CA GLY A 27 18.65 10.75 -4.72
C GLY A 27 18.79 9.88 -3.47
N VAL A 28 18.03 8.77 -3.40
CA VAL A 28 18.06 7.82 -2.28
C VAL A 28 19.05 6.71 -2.58
N ARG A 29 20.05 6.54 -1.72
CA ARG A 29 21.04 5.47 -1.90
C ARG A 29 20.53 4.15 -1.34
N PRO A 30 20.76 3.00 -1.99
CA PRO A 30 20.42 1.69 -1.43
C PRO A 30 21.00 1.48 -0.02
N GLU A 31 22.21 1.96 0.24
CA GLU A 31 22.86 1.87 1.56
C GLU A 31 22.08 2.59 2.67
N ASP A 32 21.37 3.68 2.36
CA ASP A 32 20.50 4.38 3.31
C ASP A 32 19.32 3.50 3.71
N LEU A 33 18.73 2.81 2.74
CA LEU A 33 17.63 1.87 2.97
C LEU A 33 18.08 0.66 3.80
N LEU A 34 19.24 0.10 3.47
CA LEU A 34 19.86 -1.01 4.20
C LEU A 34 20.17 -0.64 5.66
N ALA A 35 20.62 0.59 5.89
CA ALA A 35 20.87 1.12 7.23
C ALA A 35 19.60 1.59 7.97
N GLY A 36 18.44 1.59 7.31
CA GLY A 36 17.18 2.03 7.90
C GLY A 36 17.09 3.55 8.12
N ARG A 37 17.75 4.35 7.28
CA ARG A 37 17.75 5.82 7.39
C ARG A 37 16.53 6.41 6.70
N SER A 38 15.74 7.16 7.47
CA SER A 38 14.53 7.85 7.02
C SER A 38 14.83 9.31 6.70
N THR A 39 15.59 9.58 5.64
CA THR A 39 15.92 10.94 5.17
C THR A 39 14.73 11.62 4.49
N ASP A 40 14.76 12.93 4.27
CA ASP A 40 13.68 13.64 3.56
C ASP A 40 13.48 13.10 2.13
N ALA A 41 14.57 12.85 1.41
CA ALA A 41 14.55 12.19 0.10
C ALA A 41 13.86 10.82 0.13
N PHE A 42 14.06 10.03 1.19
CA PHE A 42 13.36 8.77 1.38
C PHE A 42 11.85 8.97 1.60
N ILE A 43 11.46 10.00 2.34
CA ILE A 43 10.05 10.32 2.58
C ILE A 43 9.36 10.71 1.26
N GLU A 44 10.00 11.54 0.43
CA GLU A 44 9.51 11.91 -0.90
C GLU A 44 9.38 10.70 -1.83
N LEU A 45 10.38 9.82 -1.86
CA LEU A 45 10.32 8.56 -2.59
C LEU A 45 9.14 7.70 -2.12
N MET A 46 8.97 7.52 -0.81
CA MET A 46 7.89 6.72 -0.26
C MET A 46 6.50 7.31 -0.54
N GLN A 47 6.38 8.64 -0.57
CA GLN A 47 5.17 9.34 -1.01
C GLN A 47 4.85 8.99 -2.46
N PHE A 48 5.82 9.18 -3.35
CA PHE A 48 5.69 8.86 -4.77
C PHE A 48 5.28 7.41 -5.01
N GLU A 49 5.92 6.47 -4.32
CA GLU A 49 5.62 5.04 -4.44
C GLU A 49 4.24 4.66 -3.88
N CYS A 50 3.82 5.29 -2.78
CA CYS A 50 2.49 5.11 -2.25
C CYS A 50 1.44 5.60 -3.25
N ASP A 51 1.65 6.77 -3.85
CA ASP A 51 0.72 7.36 -4.81
C ASP A 51 0.70 6.60 -6.14
N ARG A 52 1.83 6.08 -6.59
CA ARG A 52 1.91 5.15 -7.72
C ARG A 52 1.13 3.87 -7.44
N ALA A 53 1.31 3.26 -6.27
CA ALA A 53 0.52 2.10 -5.87
C ALA A 53 -0.97 2.45 -5.83
N ARG A 54 -1.32 3.67 -5.38
CA ARG A 54 -2.69 4.14 -5.40
C ARG A 54 -3.28 4.18 -6.81
N HIS A 55 -2.60 4.89 -7.69
CA HIS A 55 -2.98 5.02 -9.08
C HIS A 55 -3.29 3.66 -9.74
N TYR A 56 -2.46 2.64 -9.52
CA TYR A 56 -2.70 1.31 -10.09
C TYR A 56 -3.94 0.60 -9.56
N PHE A 57 -4.27 0.72 -8.27
CA PHE A 57 -5.52 0.15 -7.74
C PHE A 57 -6.75 0.87 -8.31
N ASP A 58 -6.70 2.19 -8.44
CA ASP A 58 -7.81 2.94 -9.04
C ASP A 58 -7.99 2.57 -10.51
N ARG A 59 -6.91 2.43 -11.28
CA ARG A 59 -6.97 1.93 -12.66
C ARG A 59 -7.52 0.51 -12.74
N ALA A 60 -7.06 -0.40 -11.87
CA ALA A 60 -7.56 -1.78 -11.85
C ALA A 60 -9.06 -1.83 -11.57
N ARG A 61 -9.56 -0.99 -10.66
CA ARG A 61 -10.99 -0.91 -10.36
C ARG A 61 -11.81 -0.28 -11.49
N GLN A 62 -11.27 0.73 -12.17
CA GLN A 62 -11.93 1.33 -13.35
C GLN A 62 -12.00 0.36 -14.53
N ALA A 63 -11.02 -0.54 -14.66
CA ALA A 63 -10.98 -1.56 -15.69
C ALA A 63 -11.88 -2.77 -15.39
N LEU A 64 -12.39 -2.91 -14.15
CA LEU A 64 -13.20 -4.05 -13.73
C LEU A 64 -14.69 -3.83 -14.06
N PRO A 65 -15.30 -4.64 -14.94
CA PRO A 65 -16.72 -4.56 -15.25
C PRO A 65 -17.59 -4.77 -14.01
N ALA A 66 -18.76 -4.12 -13.97
CA ALA A 66 -19.64 -4.16 -12.80
C ALA A 66 -20.15 -5.57 -12.51
N GLU A 67 -20.41 -6.35 -13.55
CA GLU A 67 -20.85 -7.74 -13.52
C GLU A 67 -19.81 -8.68 -12.89
N GLU A 68 -18.51 -8.38 -13.02
CA GLU A 68 -17.40 -9.20 -12.49
C GLU A 68 -17.05 -8.86 -11.04
N ARG A 69 -17.57 -7.75 -10.50
CA ARG A 69 -17.23 -7.34 -9.12
C ARG A 69 -17.57 -8.38 -8.06
N ARG A 70 -18.66 -9.12 -8.26
CA ARG A 70 -19.08 -10.19 -7.33
C ARG A 70 -18.12 -11.37 -7.35
N SER A 71 -17.73 -11.85 -8.53
CA SER A 71 -16.76 -12.94 -8.67
C SER A 71 -15.36 -12.50 -8.18
N MET A 72 -15.04 -11.21 -8.29
CA MET A 72 -13.77 -10.63 -7.82
C MET A 72 -13.85 -9.98 -6.43
N VAL A 73 -14.84 -10.31 -5.59
CA VAL A 73 -15.01 -9.70 -4.27
C VAL A 73 -13.75 -9.86 -3.39
N ALA A 74 -13.02 -10.97 -3.52
CA ALA A 74 -11.76 -11.18 -2.82
C ALA A 74 -10.67 -10.15 -3.23
N ALA A 75 -10.60 -9.80 -4.52
CA ALA A 75 -9.69 -8.77 -5.02
C ALA A 75 -10.08 -7.38 -4.52
N GLU A 76 -11.38 -7.04 -4.49
CA GLU A 76 -11.89 -5.79 -3.92
C GLU A 76 -11.55 -5.67 -2.42
N ILE A 77 -11.72 -6.74 -1.64
CA ILE A 77 -11.34 -6.77 -0.21
C ILE A 77 -9.83 -6.55 -0.04
N MET A 78 -9.02 -7.18 -0.91
CA MET A 78 -7.58 -7.03 -0.88
C MET A 78 -7.16 -5.58 -1.20
N ALA A 79 -7.74 -4.99 -2.24
CA ALA A 79 -7.51 -3.60 -2.63
C ALA A 79 -7.87 -2.63 -1.49
N ALA A 80 -9.05 -2.80 -0.88
CA ALA A 80 -9.49 -1.99 0.26
C ALA A 80 -8.53 -2.12 1.47
N THR A 81 -8.05 -3.33 1.75
CA THR A 81 -7.06 -3.58 2.81
C THR A 81 -5.75 -2.86 2.52
N TYR A 82 -5.27 -2.91 1.27
CA TYR A 82 -4.06 -2.21 0.86
C TYR A 82 -4.22 -0.69 0.91
N TRP A 83 -5.41 -0.17 0.61
CA TRP A 83 -5.71 1.26 0.75
C TRP A 83 -5.52 1.75 2.17
N ARG A 84 -6.09 1.02 3.13
CA ARG A 84 -5.94 1.32 4.55
C ARG A 84 -4.50 1.18 5.02
N LEU A 85 -3.75 0.22 4.46
CA LEU A 85 -2.34 0.06 4.78
C LEU A 85 -1.48 1.23 4.26
N LEU A 86 -1.72 1.69 3.04
CA LEU A 86 -1.07 2.89 2.49
C LEU A 86 -1.43 4.15 3.30
N GLY A 87 -2.69 4.26 3.74
CA GLY A 87 -3.11 5.30 4.69
C GLY A 87 -2.35 5.24 6.02
N ALA A 88 -2.13 4.04 6.57
CA ALA A 88 -1.36 3.85 7.79
C ALA A 88 0.14 4.18 7.62
N ILE A 89 0.72 3.93 6.44
CA ILE A 89 2.08 4.38 6.11
C ILE A 89 2.13 5.92 6.09
N ARG A 90 1.18 6.58 5.42
CA ARG A 90 1.08 8.05 5.40
C ARG A 90 0.94 8.65 6.81
N GLN A 91 0.11 8.06 7.67
CA GLN A 91 -0.07 8.53 9.07
C GLN A 91 1.22 8.47 9.91
N ARG A 92 2.20 7.65 9.51
CA ARG A 92 3.52 7.58 10.13
C ARG A 92 4.54 8.47 9.44
N ASN A 93 4.07 9.48 8.71
CA ASN A 93 4.87 10.31 7.82
C ASN A 93 5.76 9.45 6.90
N TYR A 94 5.20 8.36 6.34
CA TYR A 94 5.91 7.45 5.41
C TYR A 94 7.12 6.70 5.97
N ASN A 95 7.46 6.90 7.25
CA ASN A 95 8.52 6.14 7.90
C ASN A 95 8.06 4.71 8.19
N VAL A 96 8.63 3.76 7.44
CA VAL A 96 8.37 2.32 7.57
C VAL A 96 9.47 1.58 8.33
N PHE A 97 10.51 2.27 8.78
CA PHE A 97 11.53 1.71 9.64
C PHE A 97 11.03 1.63 11.09
N GLY A 98 11.40 0.57 11.81
CA GLY A 98 10.98 0.28 13.17
C GLY A 98 9.90 -0.80 13.24
N THR A 99 8.76 -0.51 13.88
CA THR A 99 7.68 -1.49 13.97
C THR A 99 6.95 -1.59 12.64
N ARG A 100 6.95 -2.78 12.03
CA ARG A 100 6.24 -3.06 10.76
C ARG A 100 4.81 -2.52 10.77
N VAL A 101 4.45 -1.74 9.76
CA VAL A 101 3.08 -1.21 9.62
C VAL A 101 2.10 -2.35 9.39
N ARG A 102 1.11 -2.52 10.26
CA ARG A 102 0.12 -3.59 10.16
C ARG A 102 -1.25 -3.06 10.51
N LEU A 103 -2.28 -3.60 9.86
CA LEU A 103 -3.67 -3.40 10.26
C LEU A 103 -4.06 -4.47 11.27
N ALA A 104 -4.79 -4.07 12.31
CA ALA A 104 -5.33 -4.98 13.31
C ALA A 104 -6.29 -6.00 12.68
N ARG A 105 -6.34 -7.22 13.22
CA ARG A 105 -7.24 -8.29 12.72
C ARG A 105 -8.73 -7.87 12.69
N PRO A 106 -9.29 -7.23 13.74
CA PRO A 106 -10.67 -6.76 13.72
C PRO A 106 -10.91 -5.75 12.59
N LEU A 107 -9.97 -4.82 12.38
CA LEU A 107 -10.08 -3.85 11.29
C LEU A 107 -10.11 -4.53 9.92
N LYS A 108 -9.28 -5.56 9.68
CA LYS A 108 -9.31 -6.33 8.43
C LYS A 108 -10.64 -7.04 8.23
N PHE A 109 -11.20 -7.62 9.28
CA PHE A 109 -12.52 -8.24 9.24
C PHE A 109 -13.61 -7.22 8.88
N TRP A 110 -13.60 -6.05 9.53
CA TRP A 110 -14.54 -4.97 9.23
C TRP A 110 -14.42 -4.46 7.79
N ILE A 111 -13.20 -4.31 7.28
CA ILE A 111 -12.96 -3.97 5.87
C ILE A 111 -13.59 -5.03 4.97
N ALA A 112 -13.27 -6.31 5.20
CA ALA A 112 -13.78 -7.42 4.40
C ALA A 112 -15.32 -7.46 4.39
N LEU A 113 -15.95 -7.36 5.56
CA LEU A 113 -17.41 -7.34 5.71
C LEU A 113 -18.02 -6.12 4.99
N SER A 114 -17.46 -4.93 5.18
CA SER A 114 -17.99 -3.70 4.56
C SER A 114 -17.89 -3.72 3.03
N VAL A 115 -16.81 -4.26 2.47
CA VAL A 115 -16.64 -4.42 1.02
C VAL A 115 -17.58 -5.47 0.48
N TYR A 116 -17.68 -6.63 1.16
CA TYR A 116 -18.60 -7.70 0.77
C TYR A 116 -20.04 -7.19 0.69
N LEU A 117 -20.52 -6.51 1.74
CA LEU A 117 -21.85 -5.92 1.75
C LEU A 117 -22.04 -4.88 0.64
N ALA A 118 -21.05 -4.00 0.41
CA ALA A 118 -21.11 -2.99 -0.65
C ALA A 118 -21.25 -3.64 -2.05
N VAL A 119 -20.41 -4.64 -2.36
CA VAL A 119 -20.43 -5.35 -3.65
C VAL A 119 -21.77 -6.08 -3.87
N TYR A 120 -22.31 -6.75 -2.85
CA TYR A 120 -23.58 -7.47 -2.98
C TYR A 120 -24.79 -6.54 -3.08
N LEU A 121 -24.74 -5.38 -2.43
CA LEU A 121 -25.76 -4.32 -2.54
C LEU A 121 -25.61 -3.45 -3.80
N GLY A 122 -24.63 -3.72 -4.68
CA GLY A 122 -24.39 -2.93 -5.89
C GLY A 122 -23.89 -1.50 -5.60
N ARG A 123 -23.22 -1.29 -4.47
CA ARG A 123 -22.68 0.00 -4.04
C ARG A 123 -21.16 0.01 -4.09
N ASP A 124 -20.60 1.20 -4.31
CA ASP A 124 -19.17 1.41 -4.14
C ASP A 124 -18.78 1.47 -2.67
N TRP A 125 -17.75 0.72 -2.29
CA TRP A 125 -17.14 0.86 -0.97
C TRP A 125 -16.52 2.26 -0.78
N ARG A 126 -17.04 3.02 0.20
CA ARG A 126 -16.66 4.41 0.51
C ARG A 126 -15.52 4.55 1.53
N GLY A 127 -14.94 3.45 2.03
CA GLY A 127 -13.90 3.53 3.06
C GLY A 127 -12.51 3.97 2.55
N ARG A 128 -12.46 4.62 1.38
CA ARG A 128 -11.25 5.10 0.69
C ARG A 128 -10.81 6.51 1.08
N ASP A 129 -11.70 7.26 1.72
CA ASP A 129 -11.46 8.63 2.22
C ASP A 129 -10.70 8.63 3.57
#